data_AF-A0A954SYP7-F1
#
_entry.id   AF-A0A954SYP7-F1
#
_cell.length_a   1.000
_cell.length_b   1.000
_cell.length_c   1.000
_cell.angle_alpha   90.00
_cell.angle_beta   90.00
_cell.angle_gamma   90.00
#
_symmetry.space_group_name_H-M   'P 1'
#
loop_
_entity.id
_entity.type
_entity.pdbx_description
1 polymer ?
#
loop_
_entity_poly.entity_id
_entity_poly.type
_entity_poly.pdbx_seq_one_letter_code
_entity_poly.pdbx_strand_id
1 'polypeptide(L)'
;MQWVLHHSDSEDEVEFVVERDGIETELTLDLPEGWKQAGDISWRVSTWNLRRMVTGGLVLKTAEDSVRRQNRVDPDSMAIVVEYVGQYGQHAAGKNAGFQKGDLIVAFDGRKDLLRETDLISYALRELAGEERVSVTIMRDGREMELELPLQR
;
A
#
# COMPACT_ATOMS: atom_id res chain seq x y z
N MET A 1 -16.26 19.77 4.74
CA MET A 1 -14.84 19.35 4.90
C MET A 1 -14.19 18.80 3.63
N GLN A 2 -14.86 18.02 2.76
CA GLN A 2 -14.20 17.38 1.61
C GLN A 2 -13.72 18.34 0.49
N TRP A 3 -14.33 19.53 0.32
CA TRP A 3 -14.03 20.44 -0.79
C TRP A 3 -12.86 21.42 -0.55
N VAL A 4 -12.66 21.85 0.71
CA VAL A 4 -11.59 22.79 1.09
C VAL A 4 -10.22 22.10 0.94
N LEU A 5 -10.10 20.91 1.52
CA LEU A 5 -8.87 20.11 1.50
C LEU A 5 -8.50 19.56 0.11
N HIS A 6 -9.45 19.47 -0.82
CA HIS A 6 -9.17 18.96 -2.17
C HIS A 6 -8.20 19.89 -2.94
N HIS A 7 -8.30 21.20 -2.70
CA HIS A 7 -7.50 22.23 -3.36
C HIS A 7 -6.19 22.56 -2.66
N SER A 8 -6.02 22.16 -1.40
CA SER A 8 -4.79 22.37 -0.64
C SER A 8 -3.59 21.70 -1.29
N ASP A 9 -2.42 22.31 -1.21
CA ASP A 9 -1.18 21.79 -1.80
C ASP A 9 -0.61 20.59 -1.00
N SER A 10 0.53 20.06 -1.44
CA SER A 10 1.20 18.90 -0.78
C SER A 10 1.67 19.20 0.63
N GLU A 11 1.90 20.47 0.94
CA GLU A 11 2.08 21.08 2.26
C GLU A 11 1.21 22.34 2.26
N ASP A 12 0.35 22.52 3.26
CA ASP A 12 -0.58 23.66 3.29
C ASP A 12 -1.07 23.92 4.72
N GLU A 13 -1.45 25.16 5.01
CA GLU A 13 -2.07 25.54 6.28
C GLU A 13 -3.54 25.88 6.03
N VAL A 14 -4.44 25.20 6.73
CA VAL A 14 -5.88 25.44 6.57
C VAL A 14 -6.42 26.10 7.82
N GLU A 15 -6.78 27.37 7.69
CA GLU A 15 -7.48 28.13 8.72
C GLU A 15 -8.99 27.84 8.68
N PHE A 16 -9.60 27.63 9.84
CA PHE A 16 -11.05 27.48 9.96
C PHE A 16 -11.57 28.00 11.29
N VAL A 17 -12.79 28.53 11.27
CA VAL A 17 -13.54 28.94 12.46
C VAL A 17 -14.43 27.78 12.90
N VAL A 18 -14.34 27.38 14.16
CA VAL A 18 -15.26 26.43 14.78
C VAL A 18 -16.07 27.11 15.88
N GLU A 19 -17.37 26.85 15.92
CA GLU A 19 -18.20 27.21 17.06
C GLU A 19 -18.23 26.06 18.06
N ARG A 20 -17.81 26.32 19.30
CA ARG A 20 -17.94 25.38 20.42
C ARG A 20 -18.61 26.08 21.59
N ASP A 21 -19.74 25.55 22.05
CA ASP A 21 -20.55 26.13 23.13
C ASP A 21 -20.94 27.60 22.91
N GLY A 22 -21.20 27.99 21.64
CA GLY A 22 -21.56 29.35 21.26
C GLY A 22 -20.38 30.33 21.17
N ILE A 23 -19.14 29.84 21.29
CA ILE A 23 -17.91 30.63 21.13
C ILE A 23 -17.25 30.25 19.81
N GLU A 24 -17.08 31.22 18.93
CA GLU A 24 -16.27 31.07 17.71
C GLU A 24 -14.79 31.05 18.09
N THR A 25 -14.07 30.02 17.63
CA THR A 25 -12.63 29.84 17.83
C THR A 25 -11.98 29.63 16.47
N GLU A 26 -10.98 30.46 16.16
CA GLU A 26 -10.11 30.27 15.00
C GLU A 26 -9.09 29.16 15.31
N LEU A 27 -8.95 28.21 14.39
CA LEU A 27 -7.99 27.12 14.45
C LEU A 27 -7.21 27.03 13.14
N THR A 28 -5.93 26.72 13.25
CA THR A 28 -5.05 26.41 12.12
C THR A 28 -4.72 24.94 12.15
N LEU A 29 -4.84 24.28 11.00
CA LEU A 29 -4.39 22.91 10.80
C LEU A 29 -3.22 22.87 9.82
N ASP A 30 -2.07 22.46 10.33
CA ASP A 30 -0.88 22.22 9.52
C ASP A 30 -1.04 20.88 8.81
N LEU A 31 -1.00 20.91 7.47
CA LEU A 31 -1.03 19.71 6.65
C LEU A 31 0.40 19.35 6.24
N PRO A 32 1.00 18.29 6.83
CA PRO A 32 2.38 17.93 6.56
C PRO A 32 2.57 17.49 5.11
N GLU A 33 3.82 17.54 4.64
CA GLU A 33 4.18 17.06 3.31
C GLU A 33 3.61 15.65 3.06
N GLY A 34 2.84 15.50 1.99
CA GLY A 34 2.29 14.20 1.58
C GLY A 34 1.02 13.78 2.35
N TRP A 35 0.35 14.69 3.06
CA TRP A 35 -0.86 14.39 3.83
C TRP A 35 -1.99 13.74 2.99
N LYS A 36 -2.10 14.08 1.70
CA LYS A 36 -3.09 13.46 0.78
C LYS A 36 -2.83 11.96 0.59
N GLN A 37 -1.57 11.55 0.68
CA GLN A 37 -1.08 10.17 0.50
C GLN A 37 -1.01 9.40 1.83
N ALA A 38 -1.12 10.09 2.98
CA ALA A 38 -1.06 9.47 4.30
C ALA A 38 -2.26 8.55 4.60
N GLY A 39 -3.40 8.78 3.95
CA GLY A 39 -4.61 7.98 4.13
C GLY A 39 -4.46 6.52 3.67
N ASP A 40 -4.98 5.59 4.47
CA ASP A 40 -5.04 4.17 4.08
C ASP A 40 -6.33 3.88 3.30
N ILE A 41 -6.20 3.38 2.08
CA ILE A 41 -7.32 2.99 1.20
C ILE A 41 -7.54 1.47 1.18
N SER A 42 -6.73 0.68 1.89
CA SER A 42 -6.78 -0.80 1.88
C SER A 42 -8.16 -1.37 2.26
N TRP A 43 -8.92 -0.66 3.10
CA TRP A 43 -10.26 -1.04 3.57
C TRP A 43 -11.40 -0.70 2.59
N ARG A 44 -11.15 0.14 1.57
CA ARG A 44 -12.20 0.58 0.64
C ARG A 44 -12.55 -0.54 -0.36
N VAL A 45 -13.84 -0.69 -0.66
CA VAL A 45 -14.33 -1.69 -1.63
C VAL A 45 -13.72 -1.50 -3.02
N SER A 46 -13.51 -0.24 -3.44
CA SER A 46 -12.88 0.08 -4.73
C SER A 46 -11.45 -0.47 -4.86
N THR A 47 -10.75 -0.69 -3.74
CA THR A 47 -9.38 -1.24 -3.72
C THR A 47 -9.34 -2.69 -4.20
N TRP A 48 -10.46 -3.40 -4.20
CA TRP A 48 -10.50 -4.79 -4.68
C TRP A 48 -10.15 -4.91 -6.16
N ASN A 49 -10.62 -3.96 -6.98
CA ASN A 49 -10.24 -3.87 -8.39
C ASN A 49 -8.77 -3.46 -8.56
N LEU A 50 -8.24 -2.60 -7.69
CA LEU A 50 -6.83 -2.21 -7.74
C LEU A 50 -5.91 -3.38 -7.39
N ARG A 51 -6.29 -4.24 -6.44
CA ARG A 51 -5.57 -5.50 -6.15
C ARG A 51 -5.54 -6.43 -7.35
N ARG A 52 -6.65 -6.56 -8.10
CA ARG A 52 -6.65 -7.33 -9.37
C ARG A 52 -5.56 -6.79 -10.31
N MET A 53 -5.53 -5.46 -10.47
CA MET A 53 -4.66 -4.80 -11.43
C MET A 53 -3.19 -4.86 -11.03
N VAL A 54 -2.88 -4.51 -9.79
CA VAL A 54 -1.51 -4.29 -9.34
C VAL A 54 -0.90 -5.52 -8.70
N THR A 55 -1.68 -6.25 -7.90
CA THR A 55 -1.17 -7.35 -7.10
C THR A 55 -1.63 -8.70 -7.62
N GLY A 56 -2.28 -8.76 -8.78
CA GLY A 56 -2.85 -9.99 -9.31
C GLY A 56 -3.85 -10.67 -8.36
N GLY A 57 -4.51 -9.89 -7.49
CA GLY A 57 -5.50 -10.36 -6.51
C GLY A 57 -4.94 -10.80 -5.15
N LEU A 58 -3.68 -10.50 -4.83
CA LEU A 58 -3.14 -10.70 -3.49
C LEU A 58 -3.78 -9.71 -2.51
N VAL A 59 -4.09 -10.19 -1.30
CA VAL A 59 -4.47 -9.35 -0.16
C VAL A 59 -3.27 -9.25 0.75
N LEU A 60 -2.85 -8.01 1.01
CA LEU A 60 -1.59 -7.71 1.65
C LEU A 60 -1.80 -7.06 3.01
N LYS A 61 -0.97 -7.44 3.99
CA LYS A 61 -0.99 -6.87 5.34
C LYS A 61 0.41 -6.57 5.81
N THR A 62 0.64 -5.37 6.37
CA THR A 62 1.93 -5.04 6.99
C THR A 62 2.27 -6.06 8.07
N ALA A 63 3.50 -6.57 8.03
CA ALA A 63 3.97 -7.59 8.95
C ALA A 63 4.09 -7.05 10.38
N GLU A 64 3.70 -7.88 11.34
CA GLU A 64 3.98 -7.64 12.75
C GLU A 64 5.49 -7.76 13.04
N ASP A 65 5.95 -7.09 14.10
CA ASP A 65 7.36 -7.12 14.51
C ASP A 65 7.92 -8.54 14.71
N SER A 66 7.10 -9.47 15.20
CA SER A 66 7.50 -10.87 15.41
C SER A 66 7.93 -11.53 14.10
N VAL A 67 7.14 -11.33 13.03
CA VAL A 67 7.41 -11.83 11.68
C VAL A 67 8.66 -11.17 11.10
N ARG A 68 8.83 -9.85 11.29
CA ARG A 68 10.03 -9.10 10.88
C ARG A 68 11.29 -9.67 11.52
N ARG A 69 11.29 -9.82 12.86
CA ARG A 69 12.43 -10.36 13.62
C ARG A 69 12.76 -11.79 13.21
N GLN A 70 11.75 -12.63 13.00
CA GLN A 70 11.95 -14.01 12.56
C GLN A 70 12.66 -14.10 11.21
N ASN A 71 12.33 -13.19 10.29
CA ASN A 71 12.89 -13.15 8.94
C ASN A 71 14.09 -12.19 8.80
N ARG A 72 14.56 -11.59 9.92
CA ARG A 72 15.70 -10.65 9.96
C ARG A 72 15.54 -9.47 9.00
N VAL A 73 14.31 -8.97 8.85
CA VAL A 73 13.99 -7.79 8.04
C VAL A 73 14.20 -6.54 8.88
N ASP A 74 14.86 -5.53 8.30
CA ASP A 74 15.08 -4.26 8.97
C ASP A 74 13.74 -3.58 9.36
N PRO A 75 13.66 -2.91 10.53
CA PRO A 75 12.42 -2.30 11.02
C PRO A 75 11.80 -1.31 10.03
N ASP A 76 12.63 -0.52 9.35
CA ASP A 76 12.21 0.52 8.42
C ASP A 76 12.12 0.03 6.97
N SER A 77 12.35 -1.26 6.74
CA SER A 77 12.19 -1.88 5.42
C SER A 77 10.81 -2.50 5.23
N MET A 78 10.47 -2.74 3.98
CA MET A 78 9.26 -3.38 3.51
C MET A 78 9.17 -4.77 4.12
N ALA A 79 8.03 -5.04 4.74
CA ALA A 79 7.67 -6.35 5.25
C ALA A 79 6.16 -6.46 5.18
N ILE A 80 5.66 -7.05 4.09
CA ILE A 80 4.23 -7.17 3.81
C ILE A 80 3.89 -8.64 3.61
N VAL A 81 3.00 -9.16 4.46
CA VAL A 81 2.54 -10.55 4.41
C VAL A 81 1.43 -10.69 3.38
N VAL A 82 1.52 -11.72 2.55
CA VAL A 82 0.41 -12.18 1.71
C VAL A 82 -0.60 -12.91 2.61
N GLU A 83 -1.64 -12.22 3.02
CA GLU A 83 -2.69 -12.78 3.88
C GLU A 83 -3.61 -13.73 3.10
N TYR A 84 -3.84 -13.42 1.82
CA TYR A 84 -4.66 -14.22 0.94
C TYR A 84 -4.23 -14.10 -0.51
N VAL A 85 -4.46 -15.16 -1.28
CA VAL A 85 -4.28 -15.19 -2.73
C VAL A 85 -5.63 -15.40 -3.41
N GLY A 86 -5.99 -14.54 -4.35
CA GLY A 86 -7.20 -14.76 -5.14
C GLY A 86 -7.14 -16.09 -5.91
N GLN A 87 -8.30 -16.74 -6.02
CA GLN A 87 -8.36 -18.15 -6.41
C GLN A 87 -8.73 -18.38 -7.88
N TYR A 88 -9.47 -17.44 -8.48
CA TYR A 88 -10.08 -17.62 -9.79
C TYR A 88 -9.96 -16.38 -10.69
N GLY A 89 -10.02 -16.60 -12.00
CA GLY A 89 -10.03 -15.56 -13.02
C GLY A 89 -8.82 -14.62 -12.93
N GLN A 90 -9.04 -13.34 -13.21
CA GLN A 90 -8.00 -12.31 -13.19
C GLN A 90 -7.47 -12.04 -11.77
N HIS A 91 -8.24 -12.36 -10.72
CA HIS A 91 -7.75 -12.29 -9.34
C HIS A 91 -6.85 -13.47 -8.96
N ALA A 92 -6.68 -14.47 -9.83
CA ALA A 92 -5.73 -15.56 -9.59
C ALA A 92 -4.33 -15.28 -10.15
N ALA A 93 -4.09 -14.12 -10.77
CA ALA A 93 -2.82 -13.86 -11.45
C ALA A 93 -1.61 -13.97 -10.50
N GLY A 94 -1.70 -13.42 -9.28
CA GLY A 94 -0.65 -13.56 -8.27
C GLY A 94 -0.45 -15.01 -7.84
N LYS A 95 -1.55 -15.75 -7.61
CA LYS A 95 -1.47 -17.19 -7.32
C LYS A 95 -0.79 -17.96 -8.46
N ASN A 96 -1.16 -17.68 -9.71
CA ASN A 96 -0.61 -18.32 -10.91
C ASN A 96 0.86 -17.96 -11.15
N ALA A 97 1.29 -16.78 -10.68
CA ALA A 97 2.68 -16.36 -10.63
C ALA A 97 3.50 -17.03 -9.50
N GLY A 98 2.86 -17.87 -8.68
CA GLY A 98 3.54 -18.69 -7.68
C GLY A 98 3.55 -18.10 -6.26
N PHE A 99 2.84 -16.99 -6.03
CA PHE A 99 2.65 -16.44 -4.69
C PHE A 99 1.73 -17.33 -3.86
N GLN A 100 2.00 -17.39 -2.56
CA GLN A 100 1.31 -18.22 -1.59
C GLN A 100 0.91 -17.40 -0.37
N LYS A 101 -0.15 -17.85 0.30
CA LYS A 101 -0.51 -17.30 1.61
C LYS A 101 0.65 -17.52 2.58
N GLY A 102 1.03 -16.47 3.29
CA GLY A 102 2.13 -16.48 4.25
C GLY A 102 3.47 -16.02 3.69
N ASP A 103 3.59 -15.80 2.38
CA ASP A 103 4.78 -15.16 1.82
C ASP A 103 4.99 -13.78 2.44
N LEU A 104 6.24 -13.47 2.77
CA LEU A 104 6.62 -12.15 3.23
C LEU A 104 7.30 -11.39 2.10
N ILE A 105 6.63 -10.39 1.52
CA ILE A 105 7.21 -9.49 0.53
C ILE A 105 8.17 -8.54 1.23
N VAL A 106 9.41 -8.50 0.74
CA VAL A 106 10.51 -7.68 1.27
C VAL A 106 11.06 -6.68 0.26
N ALA A 107 10.73 -6.83 -1.02
CA ALA A 107 10.93 -5.80 -2.03
C ALA A 107 9.89 -5.90 -3.15
N PHE A 108 9.55 -4.78 -3.76
CA PHE A 108 8.66 -4.69 -4.92
C PHE A 108 9.24 -3.68 -5.90
N ASP A 109 9.53 -4.13 -7.13
CA ASP A 109 10.30 -3.36 -8.11
C ASP A 109 11.65 -2.86 -7.57
N GLY A 110 12.35 -3.71 -6.82
CA GLY A 110 13.59 -3.35 -6.12
C GLY A 110 13.42 -2.38 -4.93
N ARG A 111 12.24 -1.79 -4.73
CA ARG A 111 11.96 -0.89 -3.60
C ARG A 111 11.70 -1.66 -2.33
N LYS A 112 12.27 -1.14 -1.24
CA LYS A 112 12.13 -1.69 0.13
C LYS A 112 11.49 -0.70 1.10
N ASP A 113 10.98 0.42 0.62
CA ASP A 113 10.44 1.52 1.42
C ASP A 113 8.91 1.64 1.27
N LEU A 114 8.27 0.68 0.61
CA LEU A 114 6.82 0.54 0.51
C LEU A 114 6.27 -0.19 1.74
N LEU A 115 5.91 0.56 2.78
CA LEU A 115 5.61 -0.02 4.10
C LEU A 115 4.18 -0.57 4.24
N ARG A 116 3.24 -0.07 3.43
CA ARG A 116 1.82 -0.46 3.47
C ARG A 116 1.34 -0.91 2.10
N GLU A 117 0.25 -1.68 2.08
CA GLU A 117 -0.42 -2.07 0.82
C GLU A 117 -0.80 -0.85 -0.03
N THR A 118 -1.31 0.20 0.62
CA THR A 118 -1.68 1.45 -0.05
C THR A 118 -0.48 2.11 -0.73
N ASP A 119 0.71 2.06 -0.13
CA ASP A 119 1.92 2.65 -0.70
C ASP A 119 2.34 1.89 -1.96
N LEU A 120 2.31 0.55 -1.91
CA LEU A 120 2.59 -0.32 -3.05
C LEU A 120 1.60 -0.10 -4.20
N ILE A 121 0.30 -0.11 -3.90
CA ILE A 121 -0.74 0.12 -4.91
C ILE A 121 -0.58 1.51 -5.54
N SER A 122 -0.36 2.53 -4.73
CA SER A 122 -0.19 3.91 -5.22
C SER A 122 1.04 4.04 -6.12
N TYR A 123 2.15 3.42 -5.73
CA TYR A 123 3.38 3.41 -6.52
C TYR A 123 3.18 2.71 -7.86
N ALA A 124 2.66 1.48 -7.86
CA ALA A 124 2.51 0.71 -9.08
C ALA A 124 1.56 1.36 -10.10
N LEU A 125 0.47 1.98 -9.63
CA LEU A 125 -0.47 2.68 -10.52
C LEU A 125 0.14 3.92 -11.18
N ARG A 126 1.11 4.58 -10.54
CA ARG A 126 1.72 5.83 -11.02
C ARG A 126 2.96 5.57 -11.85
N GLU A 127 3.86 4.76 -11.31
CA GLU A 127 5.21 4.58 -11.86
C GLU A 127 5.30 3.38 -12.80
N LEU A 128 4.48 2.34 -12.59
CA LEU A 128 4.52 1.10 -13.37
C LEU A 128 3.37 0.97 -14.37
N ALA A 129 2.73 2.08 -14.71
CA ALA A 129 1.57 2.05 -15.59
C ALA A 129 1.92 1.32 -16.90
N GLY A 130 3.05 1.61 -17.54
CA GLY A 130 3.44 1.01 -18.82
C GLY A 130 3.92 -0.44 -18.79
N GLU A 131 4.16 -1.00 -17.59
CA GLU A 131 4.77 -2.30 -17.43
C GLU A 131 3.74 -3.44 -17.45
N GLU A 132 4.14 -4.60 -17.98
CA GLU A 132 3.30 -5.80 -17.99
C GLU A 132 3.52 -6.69 -16.75
N ARG A 133 4.71 -6.58 -16.14
CA ARG A 133 5.14 -7.37 -14.99
C ARG A 133 6.06 -6.56 -14.10
N VAL A 134 6.17 -6.98 -12.84
CA VAL A 134 7.08 -6.40 -11.86
C VAL A 134 7.73 -7.50 -11.04
N SER A 135 9.02 -7.36 -10.79
CA SER A 135 9.74 -8.26 -9.89
C SER A 135 9.35 -7.99 -8.43
N VAL A 136 9.15 -9.07 -7.68
CA VAL A 136 8.85 -9.04 -6.25
C VAL A 136 9.76 -10.02 -5.52
N THR A 137 10.52 -9.49 -4.57
CA THR A 137 11.35 -10.31 -3.68
C THR A 137 10.53 -10.73 -2.46
N ILE A 138 10.46 -12.03 -2.20
CA ILE A 138 9.75 -12.62 -1.07
C ILE A 138 10.66 -13.48 -0.20
N MET A 139 10.30 -13.60 1.07
CA MET A 139 10.79 -14.60 1.99
C MET A 139 9.73 -15.69 2.16
N ARG A 140 10.08 -16.94 1.87
CA ARG A 140 9.24 -18.13 2.08
C ARG A 140 10.07 -19.20 2.75
N ASP A 141 9.59 -19.72 3.88
CA ASP A 141 10.29 -20.73 4.68
C ASP A 141 11.75 -20.35 5.00
N GLY A 142 12.00 -19.07 5.25
CA GLY A 142 13.32 -18.52 5.56
C GLY A 142 14.26 -18.40 4.35
N ARG A 143 13.76 -18.60 3.12
CA ARG A 143 14.54 -18.44 1.88
C ARG A 143 14.03 -17.23 1.11
N GLU A 144 14.98 -16.43 0.64
CA GLU A 144 14.72 -15.34 -0.30
C GLU A 144 14.52 -15.92 -1.71
N MET A 145 13.51 -15.44 -2.42
CA MET A 145 13.27 -15.75 -3.82
C MET A 145 12.60 -14.58 -4.52
N GLU A 146 12.77 -14.54 -5.84
CA GLU A 146 12.20 -13.51 -6.70
C GLU A 146 11.07 -14.13 -7.54
N LEU A 147 9.92 -13.47 -7.57
CA LEU A 147 8.76 -13.86 -8.38
C LEU A 147 8.33 -12.69 -9.26
N GLU A 148 7.82 -13.01 -10.45
CA GLU A 148 7.32 -12.03 -11.41
C GLU A 148 5.81 -11.88 -11.26
N LEU A 149 5.35 -10.69 -10.87
CA LEU A 149 3.94 -10.39 -10.68
C LEU A 149 3.34 -9.71 -11.93
N PRO A 150 2.30 -10.27 -12.57
CA PRO A 150 1.64 -9.63 -13.70
C PRO A 150 0.86 -8.38 -13.27
N LEU A 151 1.05 -7.29 -14.01
CA LEU A 151 0.22 -6.09 -13.93
C LEU A 151 -0.90 -6.20 -14.96
N GLN A 152 -2.14 -6.05 -14.50
CA GLN A 152 -3.34 -6.25 -15.31
C GLN A 152 -4.08 -4.91 -15.45
N ARG A 153 -4.43 -4.53 -16.67
CA ARG A 153 -5.31 -3.39 -16.95
C ARG A 153 -6.70 -3.90 -17.26
#